data_AF-A0A972QZC5-F1
#
_entry.id   AF-A0A972QZC5-F1
#
_cell.length_a   1.000
_cell.length_b   1.000
_cell.length_c   1.000
_cell.angle_alpha   90.00
_cell.angle_beta   90.00
_cell.angle_gamma   90.00
#
_symmetry.space_group_name_H-M   'P 1'
#
loop_
_entity.id
_entity.type
_entity.pdbx_description
1 polymer ?
#
loop_
_entity_poly.entity_id
_entity_poly.type
_entity_poly.pdbx_seq_one_letter_code
_entity_poly.pdbx_strand_id
1 'polypeptide(L)'
;MKEYADAYPDQFDWAGAHLTPLGTFNWGPEVQSLKDCDYVVVPESMTTFVKEFRNAGYDAKFLGTDVHASTMGLVHDANLWDEIDGMLFIRGTRWWNEDEDMNDLTRQLLYDNHPGEADSIIHSGNTYLVVASIDVMLDMIAQTVESVGPENFNSPALYDIAQSYSMTVEGIEEFFNFSETKRLSANYYGIYEARSTERDLFRVDPEWIPISHGP
;
A
#
# COMPACT_ATOMS: atom_id res chain seq x y z
N MET A 1 -7.70 -13.94 2.23
CA MET A 1 -7.24 -14.32 3.58
C MET A 1 -7.89 -15.61 4.06
N LYS A 2 -9.22 -15.68 4.19
CA LYS A 2 -9.89 -16.95 4.56
C LYS A 2 -9.46 -18.13 3.68
N GLU A 3 -9.54 -17.99 2.35
CA GLU A 3 -9.13 -19.06 1.42
C GLU A 3 -7.67 -19.51 1.63
N TYR A 4 -6.78 -18.58 1.98
CA TYR A 4 -5.38 -18.88 2.27
C TYR A 4 -5.27 -19.66 3.59
N ALA A 5 -5.94 -19.22 4.66
CA ALA A 5 -5.94 -19.96 5.93
C ALA A 5 -6.55 -21.37 5.77
N ASP A 6 -7.65 -21.49 5.01
CA ASP A 6 -8.28 -22.77 4.67
C ASP A 6 -7.34 -23.70 3.87
N ALA A 7 -6.46 -23.14 3.03
CA ALA A 7 -5.45 -23.88 2.27
C ALA A 7 -4.21 -24.27 3.09
N TYR A 8 -3.94 -23.55 4.19
CA TYR A 8 -2.79 -23.77 5.08
C TYR A 8 -3.21 -23.90 6.55
N PRO A 9 -4.12 -24.85 6.88
CA PRO A 9 -4.72 -24.95 8.22
C PRO A 9 -3.73 -25.36 9.32
N ASP A 10 -2.59 -25.96 8.96
CA ASP A 10 -1.52 -26.29 9.90
C ASP A 10 -0.68 -25.05 10.30
N GLN A 11 -0.86 -23.92 9.60
CA GLN A 11 -0.12 -22.67 9.83
C GLN A 11 -1.01 -21.54 10.33
N PHE A 12 -2.27 -21.48 9.88
CA PHE A 12 -3.17 -20.37 10.16
C PHE A 12 -4.57 -20.87 10.53
N ASP A 13 -5.17 -20.21 11.52
CA ASP A 13 -6.60 -20.34 11.84
C ASP A 13 -7.34 -19.06 11.47
N TRP A 14 -8.47 -19.19 10.79
CA TRP A 14 -9.29 -18.04 10.39
C TRP A 14 -10.30 -17.69 11.48
N ALA A 15 -9.98 -16.67 12.27
CA ALA A 15 -10.82 -16.23 13.38
C ALA A 15 -12.14 -15.55 12.94
N GLY A 16 -12.16 -14.89 11.78
CA GLY A 16 -13.36 -14.25 11.26
C GLY A 16 -13.13 -12.92 10.52
N ALA A 17 -14.21 -12.33 10.04
CA ALA A 17 -14.22 -10.96 9.49
C ALA A 17 -15.48 -10.23 9.96
N HIS A 18 -15.33 -8.92 10.12
CA HIS A 18 -16.39 -8.02 10.54
C HIS A 18 -16.64 -6.97 9.46
N LEU A 19 -17.91 -6.66 9.22
CA LEU A 19 -18.32 -5.54 8.40
C LEU A 19 -18.99 -4.52 9.30
N THR A 20 -18.41 -3.34 9.39
CA THR A 20 -18.96 -2.22 10.14
C THR A 20 -19.49 -1.14 9.20
N PRO A 21 -20.53 -0.38 9.58
CA PRO A 21 -20.96 0.77 8.80
C PRO A 21 -19.84 1.79 8.61
N LEU A 22 -19.82 2.46 7.46
CA LEU A 22 -18.91 3.59 7.24
C LEU A 22 -19.15 4.66 8.31
N GLY A 23 -18.08 5.20 8.89
CA GLY A 23 -18.16 6.15 10.00
C GLY A 23 -18.36 5.51 11.37
N THR A 24 -18.10 4.21 11.50
CA THR A 24 -17.95 3.57 12.82
C THR A 24 -16.72 4.12 13.53
N PHE A 25 -16.91 4.66 14.73
CA PHE A 25 -15.84 5.19 15.59
C PHE A 25 -15.74 4.50 16.94
N ASN A 26 -16.56 3.46 17.18
CA ASN A 26 -16.54 2.65 18.40
C ASN A 26 -16.53 1.18 17.97
N TRP A 27 -15.53 0.45 18.43
CA TRP A 27 -15.16 -0.87 17.95
C TRP A 27 -15.25 -1.94 19.03
N GLY A 28 -15.86 -1.63 20.19
CA GLY A 28 -15.91 -2.53 21.35
C GLY A 28 -16.26 -3.99 21.01
N PRO A 29 -17.37 -4.28 20.31
CA PRO A 29 -17.72 -5.65 19.92
C PRO A 29 -16.65 -6.34 19.06
N GLU A 30 -16.12 -5.65 18.05
CA GLU A 30 -15.12 -6.17 17.11
C GLU A 30 -13.76 -6.37 17.80
N VAL A 31 -13.36 -5.43 18.67
CA VAL A 31 -12.16 -5.53 19.49
C VAL A 31 -12.24 -6.76 20.41
N GLN A 32 -13.39 -6.98 21.05
CA GLN A 32 -13.59 -8.15 21.92
C GLN A 32 -13.55 -9.48 21.16
N SER A 33 -14.08 -9.54 19.94
CA SER A 33 -14.07 -10.79 19.16
C SER A 33 -12.69 -11.13 18.59
N LEU A 34 -11.79 -10.15 18.48
CA LEU A 34 -10.45 -10.33 17.90
C LEU A 34 -9.33 -10.44 18.95
N LYS A 35 -9.67 -10.44 20.25
CA LYS A 35 -8.69 -10.38 21.36
C LYS A 35 -7.67 -11.52 21.41
N ASP A 36 -8.05 -12.70 20.91
CA ASP A 36 -7.24 -13.92 20.96
C ASP A 36 -6.50 -14.18 19.62
N CYS A 37 -6.53 -13.22 18.68
CA CYS A 37 -5.85 -13.34 17.40
C CYS A 37 -4.37 -12.91 17.50
N ASP A 38 -3.46 -13.66 16.87
CA ASP A 38 -2.06 -13.24 16.75
C ASP A 38 -1.89 -12.07 15.75
N TYR A 39 -2.74 -12.04 14.71
CA TYR A 39 -2.72 -11.02 13.65
C TYR A 39 -4.12 -10.46 13.40
N VAL A 40 -4.21 -9.15 13.21
CA VAL A 40 -5.46 -8.46 12.89
C VAL A 40 -5.24 -7.52 11.71
N VAL A 41 -6.03 -7.72 10.64
CA VAL A 41 -6.16 -6.69 9.59
C VAL A 41 -7.07 -5.61 10.11
N VAL A 42 -6.55 -4.39 10.23
CA VAL A 42 -7.27 -3.27 10.79
C VAL A 42 -8.27 -2.68 9.77
N PRO A 43 -9.33 -1.99 10.23
CA PRO A 43 -10.21 -1.25 9.32
C PRO A 43 -9.47 -0.06 8.70
N GLU A 44 -9.92 0.40 7.53
CA GLU A 44 -9.31 1.55 6.82
C GLU A 44 -9.18 2.78 7.72
N SER A 45 -10.21 3.07 8.53
CA SER A 45 -10.13 4.06 9.61
C SER A 45 -9.52 3.46 10.88
N MET A 46 -8.21 3.22 10.87
CA MET A 46 -7.56 2.45 11.93
C MET A 46 -7.39 3.17 13.27
N THR A 47 -7.33 4.51 13.29
CA THR A 47 -6.88 5.29 14.48
C THR A 47 -7.70 5.02 15.74
N THR A 48 -9.04 5.02 15.65
CA THR A 48 -9.89 4.70 16.80
C THR A 48 -9.84 3.22 17.17
N PHE A 49 -9.71 2.34 16.16
CA PHE A 49 -9.68 0.90 16.38
C PHE A 49 -8.41 0.48 17.14
N VAL A 50 -7.23 0.89 16.67
CA VAL A 50 -5.95 0.50 17.30
C VAL A 50 -5.87 1.02 18.74
N LYS A 51 -6.37 2.23 18.97
CA LYS A 51 -6.46 2.82 20.31
C LYS A 51 -7.36 2.00 21.23
N GLU A 52 -8.57 1.64 20.80
CA GLU A 52 -9.48 0.82 21.61
C GLU A 52 -8.93 -0.58 21.85
N PHE A 53 -8.33 -1.19 20.83
CA PHE A 53 -7.73 -2.52 20.91
C PHE A 53 -6.59 -2.58 21.94
N ARG A 54 -5.68 -1.60 21.91
CA ARG A 54 -4.58 -1.49 22.87
C ARG A 54 -5.05 -1.11 24.27
N ASN A 55 -6.03 -0.20 24.39
CA ASN A 55 -6.62 0.15 25.69
C ASN A 55 -7.36 -1.02 26.36
N ALA A 56 -7.89 -1.96 25.57
CA ALA A 56 -8.47 -3.20 26.08
C ALA A 56 -7.42 -4.21 26.56
N GLY A 57 -6.13 -3.93 26.35
CA GLY A 57 -5.00 -4.75 26.78
C GLY A 57 -4.62 -5.86 25.79
N TYR A 58 -5.03 -5.74 24.52
CA TYR A 58 -4.75 -6.75 23.50
C TYR A 58 -3.54 -6.39 22.64
N ASP A 59 -2.77 -7.40 22.24
CA ASP A 59 -1.40 -7.25 21.72
C ASP A 59 -1.17 -7.85 20.33
N ALA A 60 -2.24 -8.27 19.64
CA ALA A 60 -2.18 -8.75 18.25
C ALA A 60 -1.34 -7.84 17.34
N LYS A 61 -0.57 -8.44 16.43
CA LYS A 61 0.17 -7.70 15.41
C LYS A 61 -0.79 -7.19 14.34
N PHE A 62 -0.78 -5.89 14.10
CA PHE A 62 -1.62 -5.30 13.07
C PHE A 62 -1.02 -5.48 11.69
N LEU A 63 -1.88 -5.69 10.70
CA LEU A 63 -1.56 -5.74 9.28
C LEU A 63 -2.34 -4.66 8.55
N GLY A 64 -1.64 -3.89 7.73
CA GLY A 64 -2.17 -2.82 6.91
C GLY A 64 -1.67 -2.87 5.48
N THR A 65 -2.07 -1.86 4.72
CA THR A 65 -1.81 -1.71 3.29
C THR A 65 -1.48 -0.25 2.99
N ASP A 66 -1.25 0.08 1.73
CA ASP A 66 -1.09 1.48 1.29
C ASP A 66 -2.24 2.40 1.74
N VAL A 67 -3.47 1.90 1.87
CA VAL A 67 -4.61 2.71 2.36
C VAL A 67 -4.34 3.20 3.79
N HIS A 68 -3.80 2.34 4.65
CA HIS A 68 -3.51 2.68 6.03
C HIS A 68 -2.31 3.65 6.11
N ALA A 69 -1.29 3.40 5.30
CA ALA A 69 -0.11 4.26 5.19
C ALA A 69 -0.44 5.67 4.61
N SER A 70 -1.63 5.85 4.02
CA SER A 70 -2.10 7.17 3.58
C SER A 70 -2.59 8.07 4.72
N THR A 71 -2.68 7.53 5.94
CA THR A 71 -3.21 8.22 7.11
C THR A 71 -2.17 8.38 8.24
N MET A 72 -0.88 8.24 7.94
CA MET A 72 0.19 8.32 8.94
C MET A 72 0.27 9.70 9.62
N GLY A 73 -0.11 10.78 8.93
CA GLY A 73 -0.27 12.09 9.57
C GLY A 73 -1.32 12.08 10.67
N LEU A 74 -2.44 11.36 10.50
CA LEU A 74 -3.47 11.22 11.54
C LEU A 74 -2.98 10.39 12.73
N VAL A 75 -2.16 9.37 12.48
CA VAL A 75 -1.49 8.60 13.55
C VAL A 75 -0.58 9.52 14.36
N HIS A 76 0.21 10.35 13.66
CA HIS A 76 1.12 11.30 14.29
C HIS A 76 0.36 12.33 15.14
N ASP A 77 -0.65 12.98 14.57
CA ASP A 77 -1.46 14.01 15.22
C ASP A 77 -2.22 13.45 16.44
N ALA A 78 -2.69 12.21 16.37
CA ALA A 78 -3.38 11.53 17.46
C ALA A 78 -2.42 10.93 18.50
N ASN A 79 -1.11 11.03 18.31
CA ASN A 79 -0.06 10.41 19.12
C ASN A 79 -0.29 8.90 19.33
N LEU A 80 -0.51 8.18 18.21
CA LEU A 80 -0.86 6.75 18.19
C LEU A 80 0.30 5.83 17.78
N TRP A 81 1.53 6.34 17.75
CA TRP A 81 2.70 5.59 17.29
C TRP A 81 3.01 4.37 18.17
N ASP A 82 2.78 4.47 19.48
CA ASP A 82 3.00 3.36 20.41
C ASP A 82 1.93 2.26 20.20
N GLU A 83 0.70 2.64 19.85
CA GLU A 83 -0.40 1.70 19.63
C GLU A 83 -0.22 0.86 18.37
N ILE A 84 0.48 1.40 17.36
CA ILE A 84 0.76 0.71 16.09
C ILE A 84 2.19 0.20 15.98
N ASP A 85 2.99 0.27 17.05
CA ASP A 85 4.37 -0.24 17.04
C ASP A 85 4.40 -1.70 16.60
N GLY A 86 5.26 -2.01 15.62
CA GLY A 86 5.36 -3.35 15.04
C GLY A 86 4.26 -3.74 14.05
N MET A 87 3.34 -2.82 13.71
CA MET A 87 2.36 -3.01 12.64
C MET A 87 3.06 -3.15 11.29
N LEU A 88 2.65 -4.15 10.50
CA LEU A 88 3.20 -4.39 9.16
C LEU A 88 2.31 -3.80 8.07
N PHE A 89 2.92 -3.22 7.04
CA PHE A 89 2.25 -2.64 5.88
C PHE A 89 2.74 -3.32 4.61
N ILE A 90 1.80 -3.81 3.80
CA ILE A 90 2.07 -4.31 2.45
C ILE A 90 1.92 -3.14 1.49
N ARG A 91 3.00 -2.81 0.75
CA ARG A 91 3.06 -1.58 -0.07
C ARG A 91 3.62 -1.79 -1.46
N GLY A 92 3.01 -1.12 -2.46
CA GLY A 92 3.40 -1.18 -3.87
C GLY A 92 4.50 -0.20 -4.29
N THR A 93 4.97 0.63 -3.37
CA THR A 93 5.98 1.68 -3.61
C THR A 93 6.92 1.75 -2.41
N ARG A 94 8.11 2.33 -2.60
CA ARG A 94 9.00 2.64 -1.46
C ARG A 94 8.39 3.68 -0.54
N TRP A 95 8.92 3.82 0.66
CA TRP A 95 8.51 4.86 1.60
C TRP A 95 9.36 6.12 1.48
N TRP A 96 8.91 7.22 2.05
CA TRP A 96 9.55 8.54 1.94
C TRP A 96 10.95 8.63 2.53
N ASN A 97 11.39 7.67 3.33
CA ASN A 97 12.75 7.66 3.88
C ASN A 97 13.72 6.80 3.06
N GLU A 98 13.28 6.24 1.94
CA GLU A 98 14.11 5.49 1.01
C GLU A 98 14.52 6.32 -0.20
N ASP A 99 15.74 6.06 -0.68
CA ASP A 99 16.30 6.62 -1.91
C ASP A 99 15.70 5.88 -3.12
N GLU A 100 14.95 6.60 -3.95
CA GLU A 100 14.34 6.09 -5.18
C GLU A 100 14.07 7.22 -6.15
N ASP A 101 14.33 7.01 -7.45
CA ASP A 101 14.07 7.99 -8.50
C ASP A 101 12.61 8.47 -8.50
N MET A 102 11.66 7.57 -8.24
CA MET A 102 10.24 7.91 -8.20
C MET A 102 9.86 8.75 -6.96
N ASN A 103 10.47 8.46 -5.81
CA ASN A 103 10.31 9.29 -4.61
C ASN A 103 10.89 10.70 -4.86
N ASP A 104 12.07 10.78 -5.48
CA ASP A 104 12.74 12.05 -5.78
C ASP A 104 11.92 12.89 -6.78
N LEU A 105 11.42 12.27 -7.85
CA LEU A 105 10.50 12.90 -8.78
C LEU A 105 9.24 13.40 -8.07
N THR A 106 8.64 12.58 -7.21
CA THR A 106 7.44 12.96 -6.47
C THR A 106 7.69 14.15 -5.55
N ARG A 107 8.82 14.15 -4.80
CA ARG A 107 9.21 15.31 -3.98
C ARG A 107 9.41 16.55 -4.83
N GLN A 108 10.13 16.44 -5.95
CA GLN A 108 10.33 17.57 -6.86
C GLN A 108 8.99 18.15 -7.34
N LEU A 109 8.07 17.30 -7.81
CA LEU A 109 6.75 17.72 -8.27
C LEU A 109 5.96 18.42 -7.15
N LEU A 110 6.04 17.93 -5.92
CA LEU A 110 5.40 18.56 -4.76
C LEU A 110 6.01 19.92 -4.44
N TYR A 111 7.34 20.06 -4.40
CA TYR A 111 7.96 21.36 -4.13
C TYR A 111 7.74 22.37 -5.25
N ASP A 112 7.70 21.92 -6.51
CA ASP A 112 7.48 22.81 -7.65
C ASP A 112 6.02 23.32 -7.72
N ASN A 113 5.04 22.47 -7.38
CA ASN A 113 3.61 22.79 -7.54
C ASN A 113 2.89 23.16 -6.23
N HIS A 114 3.42 22.74 -5.08
CA HIS A 114 2.86 22.96 -3.74
C HIS A 114 3.93 23.40 -2.72
N PRO A 115 4.78 24.42 -3.02
CA PRO A 115 5.95 24.75 -2.21
C PRO A 115 5.67 25.07 -0.74
N GLY A 116 4.47 25.57 -0.41
CA GLY A 116 4.07 25.89 0.97
C GLY A 116 3.48 24.70 1.75
N GLU A 117 3.19 23.59 1.09
CA GLU A 117 2.44 22.45 1.64
C GLU A 117 3.17 21.11 1.46
N ALA A 118 4.21 21.06 0.63
CA ALA A 118 4.93 19.83 0.27
C ALA A 118 5.34 18.97 1.48
N ASP A 119 5.98 19.57 2.49
CA ASP A 119 6.39 18.84 3.70
C ASP A 119 5.19 18.28 4.48
N SER A 120 4.10 19.05 4.56
CA SER A 120 2.86 18.60 5.22
C SER A 120 2.20 17.46 4.44
N ILE A 121 2.26 17.50 3.11
CA ILE A 121 1.74 16.45 2.24
C ILE A 121 2.56 15.17 2.42
N ILE A 122 3.90 15.26 2.38
CA ILE A 122 4.80 14.12 2.59
C ILE A 122 4.54 13.51 3.97
N HIS A 123 4.40 14.35 5.00
CA HIS A 123 4.10 13.90 6.36
C HIS A 123 2.73 13.22 6.49
N SER A 124 1.75 13.58 5.67
CA SER A 124 0.39 13.03 5.76
C SER A 124 0.32 11.53 5.46
N GLY A 125 1.20 11.02 4.58
CA GLY A 125 1.25 9.61 4.20
C GLY A 125 1.74 9.39 2.76
N ASN A 126 1.46 8.21 2.20
CA ASN A 126 1.85 7.82 0.84
C ASN A 126 0.93 8.31 -0.29
N THR A 127 -0.10 9.14 -0.05
CA THR A 127 -1.11 9.42 -1.09
C THR A 127 -0.50 9.91 -2.40
N TYR A 128 0.56 10.71 -2.34
CA TYR A 128 1.27 11.21 -3.51
C TYR A 128 2.32 10.25 -4.08
N LEU A 129 2.68 9.17 -3.39
CA LEU A 129 3.56 8.12 -3.93
C LEU A 129 2.85 7.28 -5.02
N VAL A 130 1.55 7.48 -5.24
CA VAL A 130 0.81 6.92 -6.38
C VAL A 130 1.31 7.41 -7.74
N VAL A 131 2.21 8.39 -7.78
CA VAL A 131 2.87 8.85 -9.03
C VAL A 131 3.47 7.68 -9.82
N ALA A 132 3.98 6.63 -9.16
CA ALA A 132 4.44 5.41 -9.85
C ALA A 132 3.37 4.78 -10.76
N SER A 133 2.10 4.76 -10.33
CA SER A 133 0.99 4.23 -11.15
C SER A 133 0.62 5.17 -12.30
N ILE A 134 0.80 6.47 -12.12
CA ILE A 134 0.60 7.46 -13.19
C ILE A 134 1.72 7.34 -14.22
N ASP A 135 2.96 7.16 -13.77
CA ASP A 135 4.13 6.96 -14.64
C ASP A 135 3.96 5.74 -15.55
N VAL A 136 3.52 4.60 -15.00
CA VAL A 136 3.15 3.41 -15.79
C VAL A 136 2.14 3.72 -16.90
N MET A 137 1.14 4.56 -16.62
CA MET A 137 0.14 4.96 -17.61
C MET A 137 0.74 5.88 -18.69
N LEU A 138 1.55 6.85 -18.29
CA LEU A 138 2.19 7.79 -19.20
C LEU A 138 3.22 7.09 -20.10
N ASP A 139 3.96 6.13 -19.57
CA ASP A 139 4.91 5.32 -20.32
C ASP A 139 4.19 4.46 -21.38
N MET A 140 3.07 3.81 -21.03
CA MET A 140 2.23 3.12 -22.02
C MET A 140 1.76 4.06 -23.15
N ILE A 141 1.34 5.28 -22.81
CA ILE A 141 0.93 6.28 -23.80
C ILE A 141 2.10 6.67 -24.70
N ALA A 142 3.27 6.93 -24.11
CA ALA A 142 4.49 7.28 -24.83
C ALA A 142 4.89 6.18 -25.81
N GLN A 143 5.00 4.93 -25.34
CA GLN A 143 5.29 3.76 -26.18
C GLN A 143 4.27 3.57 -27.31
N THR A 144 2.98 3.84 -27.04
CA THR A 144 1.94 3.79 -28.07
C THR A 144 2.18 4.84 -29.15
N VAL A 145 2.42 6.09 -28.75
CA VAL A 145 2.70 7.18 -29.69
C VAL A 145 3.98 6.92 -30.49
N GLU A 146 5.02 6.38 -29.87
CA GLU A 146 6.25 5.97 -30.56
C GLU A 146 5.99 4.87 -31.58
N SER A 147 5.12 3.91 -31.26
CA SER A 147 4.81 2.78 -32.12
C SER A 147 3.95 3.13 -33.33
N VAL A 148 2.92 3.98 -33.17
CA VAL A 148 1.93 4.24 -34.24
C VAL A 148 1.94 5.67 -34.76
N GLY A 149 2.66 6.58 -34.11
CA GLY A 149 2.62 8.01 -34.38
C GLY A 149 1.44 8.72 -33.68
N PRO A 150 1.59 9.99 -33.30
CA PRO A 150 0.56 10.73 -32.56
C PRO A 150 -0.76 10.85 -33.32
N GLU A 151 -0.72 10.91 -34.65
CA GLU A 151 -1.90 10.98 -35.51
C GLU A 151 -2.73 9.68 -35.55
N ASN A 152 -2.12 8.54 -35.18
CA ASN A 152 -2.79 7.24 -35.11
C ASN A 152 -3.04 6.77 -33.67
N PHE A 153 -2.73 7.60 -32.67
CA PHE A 153 -3.00 7.28 -31.27
C PHE A 153 -4.52 7.16 -31.01
N ASN A 154 -4.95 5.97 -30.58
CA ASN A 154 -6.36 5.67 -30.27
C ASN A 154 -6.45 4.51 -29.27
N SER A 155 -7.66 4.24 -28.77
CA SER A 155 -7.87 3.20 -27.75
C SER A 155 -7.46 1.79 -28.20
N PRO A 156 -7.75 1.32 -29.43
CA PRO A 156 -7.20 0.06 -29.92
C PRO A 156 -5.67 -0.01 -29.89
N ALA A 157 -4.97 1.00 -30.39
CA ALA A 157 -3.50 1.02 -30.39
C ALA A 157 -2.93 0.99 -28.96
N LEU A 158 -3.53 1.76 -28.04
CA LEU A 158 -3.13 1.75 -26.63
C LEU A 158 -3.41 0.40 -25.97
N TYR A 159 -4.55 -0.24 -26.29
CA TYR A 159 -4.88 -1.57 -25.79
C TYR A 159 -3.85 -2.60 -26.24
N ASP A 160 -3.48 -2.60 -27.53
CA ASP A 160 -2.51 -3.54 -28.09
C ASP A 160 -1.14 -3.40 -27.41
N ILE A 161 -0.68 -2.16 -27.16
CA ILE A 161 0.55 -1.90 -26.40
C ILE A 161 0.40 -2.37 -24.96
N ALA A 162 -0.69 -2.03 -24.28
CA ALA A 162 -0.93 -2.45 -22.90
C ALA A 162 -0.87 -3.98 -22.74
N GLN A 163 -1.34 -4.77 -23.72
CA GLN A 163 -1.27 -6.23 -23.67
C GLN A 163 0.16 -6.80 -23.67
N SER A 164 1.15 -6.02 -24.11
CA SER A 164 2.57 -6.40 -24.14
C SER A 164 3.44 -5.52 -23.24
N TYR A 165 2.83 -4.61 -22.50
CA TYR A 165 3.53 -3.66 -21.65
C TYR A 165 4.22 -4.36 -20.48
N SER A 166 5.46 -3.97 -20.25
CA SER A 166 6.26 -4.38 -19.11
C SER A 166 7.20 -3.25 -18.71
N MET A 167 7.35 -3.03 -17.42
CA MET A 167 8.27 -2.06 -16.85
C MET A 167 9.19 -2.75 -15.85
N THR A 168 10.49 -2.47 -15.97
CA THR A 168 11.50 -2.92 -15.02
C THR A 168 11.69 -1.87 -13.94
N VAL A 169 11.64 -2.28 -12.69
CA VAL A 169 11.92 -1.41 -11.52
C VAL A 169 13.00 -2.09 -10.71
N GLU A 170 14.07 -1.36 -10.38
CA GLU A 170 15.19 -1.87 -9.56
C GLU A 170 15.83 -3.17 -10.08
N GLY A 171 15.83 -3.35 -11.40
CA GLY A 171 16.37 -4.57 -12.04
C GLY A 171 15.45 -5.79 -11.96
N ILE A 172 14.23 -5.64 -11.44
CA ILE A 172 13.19 -6.67 -11.50
C ILE A 172 12.38 -6.46 -12.78
N GLU A 173 12.54 -7.39 -13.72
CA GLU A 173 11.76 -7.42 -14.95
C GLU A 173 10.27 -7.65 -14.63
N GLU A 174 9.40 -7.09 -15.48
CA GLU A 174 7.94 -7.20 -15.32
C GLU A 174 7.44 -6.74 -13.95
N PHE A 175 8.09 -5.79 -13.30
CA PHE A 175 7.62 -5.27 -12.01
C PHE A 175 6.19 -4.73 -12.11
N PHE A 176 5.92 -4.01 -13.21
CA PHE A 176 4.57 -3.71 -13.67
C PHE A 176 4.35 -4.33 -15.05
N ASN A 177 3.26 -5.08 -15.23
CA ASN A 177 2.82 -5.54 -16.54
C ASN A 177 1.31 -5.72 -16.60
N PHE A 178 0.79 -5.84 -17.81
CA PHE A 178 -0.59 -6.25 -18.05
C PHE A 178 -0.61 -7.44 -19.01
N SER A 179 -1.73 -8.16 -19.04
CA SER A 179 -1.96 -9.21 -20.02
C SER A 179 -3.44 -9.29 -20.39
N GLU A 180 -3.81 -10.28 -21.18
CA GLU A 180 -5.21 -10.55 -21.52
C GLU A 180 -6.05 -10.84 -20.27
N THR A 181 -5.44 -11.54 -19.30
CA THR A 181 -6.09 -12.03 -18.08
C THR A 181 -5.69 -11.26 -16.83
N LYS A 182 -4.62 -10.46 -16.87
CA LYS A 182 -4.12 -9.68 -15.74
C LYS A 182 -4.53 -8.21 -15.86
N ARG A 183 -5.28 -7.71 -14.88
CA ARG A 183 -5.83 -6.33 -14.83
C ARG A 183 -5.25 -5.45 -13.72
N LEU A 184 -4.37 -6.00 -12.89
CA LEU A 184 -3.59 -5.25 -11.89
C LEU A 184 -2.20 -5.02 -12.49
N SER A 185 -1.57 -3.85 -12.36
CA SER A 185 -0.23 -3.64 -12.93
C SER A 185 0.87 -4.31 -12.10
N ALA A 186 0.88 -4.06 -10.79
CA ALA A 186 1.95 -4.50 -9.89
C ALA A 186 2.06 -6.03 -9.80
N ASN A 187 3.30 -6.52 -9.79
CA ASN A 187 3.65 -7.92 -9.51
C ASN A 187 4.29 -8.12 -8.15
N TYR A 188 4.71 -7.04 -7.47
CA TYR A 188 5.51 -7.13 -6.27
C TYR A 188 5.07 -6.13 -5.20
N TYR A 189 5.30 -6.49 -3.94
CA TYR A 189 5.08 -5.64 -2.78
C TYR A 189 6.27 -5.66 -1.82
N GLY A 190 6.55 -4.52 -1.19
CA GLY A 190 7.45 -4.42 -0.06
C GLY A 190 6.69 -4.53 1.26
N ILE A 191 7.37 -5.01 2.30
CA ILE A 191 6.82 -5.04 3.65
C ILE A 191 7.53 -3.99 4.51
N TYR A 192 6.73 -3.17 5.17
CA TYR A 192 7.18 -2.10 6.05
C TYR A 192 6.65 -2.33 7.46
N GLU A 193 7.37 -1.83 8.45
CA GLU A 193 6.98 -1.87 9.86
C GLU A 193 6.91 -0.45 10.40
N ALA A 194 5.81 -0.12 11.10
CA ALA A 194 5.75 1.09 11.89
C ALA A 194 6.63 0.96 13.13
N ARG A 195 7.50 1.94 13.35
CA ARG A 195 8.37 2.01 14.52
C ARG A 195 8.06 3.26 15.32
N SER A 196 7.63 3.05 16.57
CA SER A 196 7.22 4.11 17.49
C SER A 196 8.37 5.05 17.88
N THR A 197 9.60 4.53 17.97
CA THR A 197 10.79 5.30 18.38
C THR A 197 11.14 6.37 17.35
N GLU A 198 11.18 6.00 16.08
CA GLU A 198 11.46 6.90 14.96
C GLU A 198 10.21 7.64 14.48
N ARG A 199 9.02 7.15 14.83
CA ARG A 199 7.73 7.64 14.35
C ARG A 199 7.66 7.66 12.83
N ASP A 200 8.07 6.55 12.23
CA ASP A 200 8.09 6.38 10.78
C ASP A 200 7.91 4.90 10.37
N LEU A 201 7.76 4.64 9.06
CA LEU A 201 7.70 3.30 8.49
C LEU A 201 9.07 2.89 7.94
N PHE A 202 9.49 1.65 8.19
CA PHE A 202 10.77 1.12 7.72
C PHE A 202 10.59 -0.21 7.01
N ARG A 203 11.27 -0.38 5.89
CA ARG A 203 11.30 -1.64 5.17
C ARG A 203 11.92 -2.73 6.05
N VAL A 204 11.19 -3.85 6.20
CA VAL A 204 11.67 -5.00 7.01
C VAL A 204 12.26 -6.12 6.17
N ASP A 205 11.81 -6.24 4.92
CA ASP A 205 12.36 -7.18 3.96
C ASP A 205 13.04 -6.38 2.84
N PRO A 206 14.37 -6.52 2.64
CA PRO A 206 15.07 -5.80 1.58
C PRO A 206 14.61 -6.23 0.18
N GLU A 207 14.02 -7.42 0.03
CA GLU A 207 13.53 -7.92 -1.24
C GLU A 207 12.09 -7.49 -1.50
N TRP A 208 11.71 -7.54 -2.78
CA TRP A 208 10.34 -7.33 -3.21
C TRP A 208 9.63 -8.68 -3.26
N ILE A 209 8.48 -8.79 -2.59
CA ILE A 209 7.74 -10.04 -2.48
C ILE A 209 6.81 -10.19 -3.68
N PRO A 210 6.93 -11.26 -4.48
CA PRO A 210 6.04 -11.49 -5.61
C PRO A 210 4.62 -11.77 -5.16
N ILE A 211 3.64 -11.21 -5.86
CA ILE A 211 2.22 -11.48 -5.66
C ILE A 211 1.92 -12.85 -6.27
N SER A 212 1.50 -13.80 -5.43
CA SER A 212 0.95 -15.05 -5.94
C SER A 212 -0.46 -14.80 -6.47
N HIS A 213 -0.67 -14.99 -7.76
CA HIS A 213 -2.02 -15.15 -8.29
C HIS A 213 -2.53 -16.53 -7.87
N GLY A 214 -3.69 -16.57 -7.20
CA GLY A 214 -4.39 -17.83 -7.00
C GLY A 214 -4.68 -18.51 -8.34
N PRO A 215 -4.86 -19.85 -8.36
CA PRO A 215 -5.26 -20.57 -9.56
C PRO A 215 -6.58 -20.07 -10.15
#